data_AF-A0A6I3LD46-F1
#
_entry.id   AF-A0A6I3LD46-F1
#
_cell.length_a   1.000
_cell.length_b   1.000
_cell.length_c   1.000
_cell.angle_alpha   90.00
_cell.angle_beta   90.00
_cell.angle_gamma   90.00
#
_symmetry.space_group_name_H-M   'P 1'
#
loop_
_entity.id
_entity.type
_entity.pdbx_description
1 polymer ?
#
loop_
_entity_poly.entity_id
_entity_poly.type
_entity_poly.pdbx_seq_one_letter_code
_entity_poly.pdbx_strand_id
1 'polypeptide(L)'
;MLTAGLKPNELLRFERLETVWDQARRVNRPAVEDPANLDEDTEATRIHATPPAVLHLTFSTQRAVTVPARVVIGREPRAVDGRHPITVHSPGRQLSRTHAAIDVDERSRIIVTDLNAPNGIEVLTTPPRVLTPGEPTMIPAGTKLLLGDVECIVTLASP
;
A
#
# COMPACT_ATOMS: atom_id res chain seq x y z
N MET A 1 7.81 0.60 52.54
CA MET A 1 6.43 0.87 52.07
C MET A 1 6.51 1.41 50.66
N LEU A 2 6.09 0.60 49.69
CA LEU A 2 5.94 0.94 48.27
C LEU A 2 4.53 1.49 48.05
N THR A 3 4.40 2.55 47.26
CA THR A 3 3.42 2.65 46.16
C THR A 3 3.68 3.93 45.36
N ALA A 4 4.28 3.77 44.18
CA ALA A 4 4.22 4.72 43.09
C ALA A 4 2.90 4.51 42.34
N GLY A 5 2.13 5.58 42.15
CA GLY A 5 0.83 5.54 41.49
C GLY A 5 0.96 5.34 39.98
N LEU A 6 0.56 4.16 39.50
CA LEU A 6 0.20 3.93 38.11
C LEU A 6 -1.07 4.72 37.75
N LYS A 7 -1.09 5.33 36.58
CA LYS A 7 -2.31 5.93 35.99
C LYS A 7 -3.13 4.85 35.26
N PRO A 8 -4.46 4.80 35.45
CA PRO A 8 -5.33 3.78 34.87
C PRO A 8 -5.81 4.09 33.43
N ASN A 9 -5.98 3.01 32.64
CA ASN A 9 -6.75 2.84 31.39
C ASN A 9 -6.30 3.64 30.15
N GLU A 10 -5.79 3.08 29.04
CA GLU A 10 -5.76 1.72 28.46
C GLU A 10 -7.07 1.04 28.04
N LEU A 11 -8.17 1.78 27.94
CA LEU A 11 -9.41 1.25 27.35
C LEU A 11 -10.14 2.29 26.51
N LEU A 12 -9.61 2.64 25.33
CA LEU A 12 -10.37 3.15 24.17
C LEU A 12 -9.56 2.85 22.90
N ARG A 13 -9.47 1.56 22.55
CA ARG A 13 -9.02 1.10 21.24
C ARG A 13 -10.26 0.70 20.44
N PHE A 14 -10.25 1.05 19.16
CA PHE A 14 -11.24 0.69 18.14
C PHE A 14 -12.54 1.49 18.19
N GLU A 15 -12.48 2.75 17.75
CA GLU A 15 -13.51 3.36 16.91
C GLU A 15 -13.02 4.72 16.43
N ARG A 16 -13.34 5.06 15.17
CA ARG A 16 -13.23 6.40 14.55
C ARG A 16 -11.96 6.73 13.74
N LEU A 17 -11.83 6.14 12.55
CA LEU A 17 -11.20 6.77 11.37
C LEU A 17 -11.94 6.37 10.07
N GLU A 18 -13.27 6.42 10.11
CA GLU A 18 -14.09 6.55 8.89
C GLU A 18 -14.40 8.04 8.75
N THR A 19 -14.06 8.66 7.62
CA THR A 19 -14.58 9.94 7.03
C THR A 19 -13.46 10.76 6.38
N VAL A 20 -12.99 10.39 5.18
CA VAL A 20 -12.46 11.37 4.18
C VAL A 20 -12.72 10.97 2.71
N TRP A 21 -13.12 9.74 2.37
CA TRP A 21 -13.08 9.26 0.97
C TRP A 21 -14.37 9.36 0.12
N ASP A 22 -15.37 10.17 0.48
CA ASP A 22 -16.71 10.06 -0.17
C ASP A 22 -17.33 11.37 -0.70
N GLN A 23 -16.58 12.17 -1.45
CA GLN A 23 -17.07 13.46 -2.01
C GLN A 23 -17.00 13.63 -3.54
N ALA A 24 -17.27 12.57 -4.32
CA ALA A 24 -17.40 12.76 -5.78
C ALA A 24 -18.50 11.91 -6.47
N ARG A 25 -19.61 11.59 -5.79
CA ARG A 25 -20.77 10.94 -6.42
C ARG A 25 -22.02 11.80 -6.41
N ARG A 26 -22.14 12.69 -7.39
CA ARG A 26 -23.36 13.37 -7.89
C ARG A 26 -22.97 13.90 -9.28
N VAL A 27 -23.67 13.77 -10.41
CA VAL A 27 -25.08 13.64 -10.84
C VAL A 27 -24.97 13.06 -12.28
N ASN A 28 -25.84 12.22 -12.87
CA ASN A 28 -27.05 12.65 -13.57
C ASN A 28 -27.63 11.47 -14.41
N ARG A 29 -28.96 11.37 -14.45
CA ARG A 29 -29.79 10.67 -15.45
C ARG A 29 -31.03 11.56 -15.61
N PRO A 30 -31.51 11.92 -16.83
CA PRO A 30 -32.22 11.03 -17.80
C PRO A 30 -31.95 11.43 -19.28
N ALA A 31 -32.52 10.92 -20.39
CA ALA A 31 -33.66 10.08 -20.76
C ALA A 31 -33.44 9.51 -22.20
N VAL A 32 -33.97 8.31 -22.47
CA VAL A 32 -34.64 7.78 -23.70
C VAL A 32 -34.17 8.18 -25.14
N GLU A 33 -33.67 7.16 -25.85
CA GLU A 33 -33.81 6.70 -27.28
C GLU A 33 -33.84 7.66 -28.49
N ASP A 34 -33.01 7.35 -29.50
CA ASP A 34 -33.45 7.26 -30.92
C ASP A 34 -32.49 6.34 -31.73
N PRO A 35 -32.97 5.27 -32.41
CA PRO A 35 -32.13 4.31 -33.13
C PRO A 35 -32.12 4.60 -34.64
N ALA A 36 -31.41 5.63 -35.09
CA ALA A 36 -31.22 5.86 -36.52
C ALA A 36 -30.00 6.76 -36.81
N ASN A 37 -28.81 6.17 -36.81
CA ASN A 37 -27.85 6.41 -37.89
C ASN A 37 -26.77 5.33 -37.85
N LEU A 38 -26.92 4.37 -38.75
CA LEU A 38 -25.83 3.52 -39.21
C LEU A 38 -25.02 4.33 -40.23
N ASP A 39 -23.74 4.00 -40.31
CA ASP A 39 -22.80 4.37 -41.37
C ASP A 39 -21.99 5.65 -41.09
N GLU A 40 -20.84 5.50 -40.42
CA GLU A 40 -19.51 5.84 -40.95
C GLU A 40 -18.43 5.84 -39.83
N ASP A 41 -17.27 5.27 -40.18
CA ASP A 41 -16.02 5.18 -39.41
C ASP A 41 -16.05 4.49 -38.04
N THR A 42 -15.86 3.17 -38.09
CA THR A 42 -15.43 2.39 -36.92
C THR A 42 -13.92 2.59 -36.69
N GLU A 43 -13.48 3.79 -36.34
CA GLU A 43 -12.27 3.93 -35.52
C GLU A 43 -12.64 3.41 -34.14
N ALA A 44 -12.40 2.11 -33.94
CA ALA A 44 -12.55 1.46 -32.66
C ALA A 44 -11.78 2.27 -31.61
N THR A 45 -12.52 2.98 -30.75
CA THR A 45 -12.01 3.42 -29.45
C THR A 45 -11.71 2.15 -28.66
N ARG A 46 -10.56 1.55 -28.93
CA ARG A 46 -10.03 0.43 -28.15
C ARG A 46 -9.69 1.05 -26.81
N ILE A 47 -10.61 0.91 -25.87
CA ILE A 47 -10.33 1.04 -24.45
C ILE A 47 -9.19 0.07 -24.18
N HIS A 48 -7.94 0.55 -24.27
CA HIS A 48 -6.81 -0.18 -23.75
C HIS A 48 -6.97 -0.10 -22.23
N ALA A 49 -7.65 -1.08 -21.66
CA ALA A 49 -7.53 -1.34 -20.24
C ALA A 49 -6.06 -1.64 -19.99
N THR A 50 -5.33 -0.70 -19.39
CA THR A 50 -3.96 -0.95 -18.95
C THR A 50 -4.00 -2.18 -18.04
N PRO A 51 -3.16 -3.21 -18.27
CA PRO A 51 -3.14 -4.38 -17.41
C PRO A 51 -2.86 -3.96 -15.96
N PRO A 52 -3.47 -4.64 -14.97
CA PRO A 52 -3.30 -4.28 -13.57
C PRO A 52 -1.82 -4.32 -13.20
N ALA A 53 -1.33 -3.26 -12.55
CA ALA A 53 0.07 -3.18 -12.14
C ALA A 53 0.43 -4.34 -11.20
N VAL A 54 1.66 -4.84 -11.36
CA VAL A 54 2.20 -5.93 -10.54
C VAL A 54 3.46 -5.42 -9.86
N LEU A 55 3.59 -5.70 -8.57
CA LEU A 55 4.77 -5.35 -7.79
C LEU A 55 5.79 -6.49 -7.85
N HIS A 56 7.06 -6.13 -7.96
CA HIS A 56 8.18 -7.04 -7.77
C HIS A 56 9.01 -6.56 -6.56
N LEU A 57 9.06 -7.40 -5.53
CA LEU A 57 9.66 -7.10 -4.23
C LEU A 57 10.91 -7.98 -4.05
N THR A 58 12.08 -7.35 -3.92
CA THR A 58 13.33 -8.04 -3.62
C THR A 58 13.71 -7.79 -2.16
N PHE A 59 13.91 -8.86 -1.39
CA PHE A 59 14.25 -8.80 0.03
C PHE A 59 15.70 -9.23 0.26
N SER A 60 16.36 -8.69 1.28
CA SER A 60 17.71 -9.14 1.68
C SER A 60 17.71 -10.50 2.40
N THR A 61 16.56 -10.95 2.91
CA THR A 61 16.46 -12.12 3.80
C THR A 61 15.75 -13.33 3.20
N GLN A 62 15.18 -13.18 1.99
CA GLN A 62 14.43 -14.23 1.31
C GLN A 62 14.36 -14.00 -0.20
N ARG A 63 13.87 -14.99 -0.95
CA ARG A 63 13.69 -14.89 -2.40
C ARG A 63 12.72 -13.75 -2.75
N ALA A 64 12.98 -13.08 -3.86
CA ALA A 64 12.08 -12.08 -4.43
C ALA A 64 10.71 -12.69 -4.78
N VAL A 65 9.67 -11.85 -4.71
CA VAL A 65 8.28 -12.23 -4.98
C VAL A 65 7.64 -11.23 -5.93
N THR A 66 6.76 -11.74 -6.79
CA THR A 66 5.93 -10.94 -7.68
C THR A 66 4.49 -11.06 -7.20
N VAL A 67 3.85 -9.91 -6.95
CA VAL A 67 2.62 -9.81 -6.15
C VAL A 67 1.66 -8.79 -6.76
N PRO A 68 0.36 -8.83 -6.44
CA PRO A 68 -0.60 -7.84 -6.94
C PRO A 68 -0.22 -6.41 -6.54
N ALA A 69 -0.85 -5.42 -7.18
CA ALA A 69 -0.65 -3.99 -6.91
C ALA A 69 -0.78 -3.56 -5.45
N ARG A 70 -1.50 -4.33 -4.61
CA ARG A 70 -1.85 -3.94 -3.24
C ARG A 70 -1.46 -5.05 -2.27
N VAL A 71 -0.46 -4.78 -1.44
CA VAL A 71 0.08 -5.75 -0.49
C VAL A 71 0.27 -5.17 0.91
N VAL A 72 0.26 -6.05 1.88
CA VAL A 72 0.64 -5.77 3.27
C VAL A 72 1.77 -6.69 3.69
N ILE A 73 2.84 -6.11 4.23
CA ILE A 73 4.10 -6.79 4.51
C ILE A 73 4.32 -6.89 6.02
N GLY A 74 4.83 -8.02 6.48
CA GLY A 74 5.30 -8.19 7.85
C GLY A 74 5.80 -9.61 8.09
N ARG A 75 6.20 -9.92 9.33
CA ARG A 75 6.67 -11.27 9.70
C ARG A 75 5.54 -12.28 9.96
N GLU A 76 4.34 -11.79 10.25
CA GLU A 76 3.11 -12.58 10.45
C GLU A 76 1.88 -11.76 10.00
N PRO A 77 1.82 -11.31 8.73
CA PRO A 77 0.82 -10.34 8.31
C PRO A 77 -0.54 -11.03 8.13
N ARG A 78 -1.59 -10.26 8.37
CA ARG A 78 -2.96 -10.63 7.99
C ARG A 78 -3.39 -9.77 6.80
N ALA A 79 -4.29 -10.28 5.98
CA ALA A 79 -4.94 -9.47 4.97
C ALA A 79 -5.69 -8.30 5.66
N VAL A 80 -5.51 -7.09 5.14
CA VAL A 80 -6.12 -5.85 5.66
C VAL A 80 -6.57 -5.03 4.45
N ASP A 81 -7.81 -4.52 4.45
CA ASP A 81 -8.40 -3.67 3.40
C ASP A 81 -8.25 -4.23 1.96
N GLY A 82 -8.36 -5.56 1.82
CA GLY A 82 -8.20 -6.25 0.53
C GLY A 82 -6.76 -6.33 0.03
N ARG A 83 -5.76 -5.91 0.82
CA ARG A 83 -4.33 -6.06 0.49
C ARG A 83 -3.88 -7.50 0.69
N HIS A 84 -3.10 -7.99 -0.26
CA HIS A 84 -2.56 -9.34 -0.22
C HIS A 84 -1.40 -9.44 0.78
N PRO A 85 -1.43 -10.39 1.75
CA PRO A 85 -0.41 -10.48 2.80
C PRO A 85 0.88 -11.14 2.29
N ILE A 86 2.02 -10.50 2.54
CA ILE A 86 3.36 -11.00 2.21
C ILE A 86 4.17 -11.20 3.48
N THR A 87 4.35 -12.48 3.82
CA THR A 87 5.18 -12.89 4.95
C THR A 87 6.65 -12.73 4.59
N VAL A 88 7.41 -12.09 5.48
CA VAL A 88 8.83 -11.84 5.30
C VAL A 88 9.63 -12.37 6.48
N HIS A 89 10.69 -13.13 6.18
CA HIS A 89 11.64 -13.61 7.15
C HIS A 89 12.46 -12.44 7.75
N SER A 90 12.40 -12.29 9.08
CA SER A 90 13.07 -11.23 9.85
C SER A 90 13.92 -11.90 10.93
N PRO A 91 15.23 -12.15 10.67
CA PRO A 91 16.12 -12.88 11.58
C PRO A 91 16.22 -12.26 12.98
N GLY A 92 16.32 -10.93 13.05
CA GLY A 92 16.35 -10.15 14.28
C GLY A 92 14.96 -9.88 14.87
N ARG A 93 13.90 -10.34 14.21
CA ARG A 93 12.49 -10.14 14.61
C ARG A 93 12.12 -8.66 14.78
N GLN A 94 12.78 -7.77 14.04
CA GLN A 94 12.54 -6.33 14.06
C GLN A 94 11.41 -5.92 13.10
N LEU A 95 11.05 -6.78 12.16
CA LEU A 95 9.85 -6.58 11.36
C LEU A 95 8.59 -6.84 12.19
N SER A 96 7.60 -5.96 12.09
CA SER A 96 6.31 -6.10 12.78
C SER A 96 5.51 -7.26 12.18
N ARG A 97 4.53 -7.78 12.92
CA ARG A 97 3.58 -8.78 12.39
C ARG A 97 2.93 -8.27 11.10
N THR A 98 2.42 -7.04 11.15
CA THR A 98 2.00 -6.21 10.03
C THR A 98 2.75 -4.89 10.14
N HIS A 99 3.53 -4.52 9.12
CA HIS A 99 4.54 -3.45 9.22
C HIS A 99 4.34 -2.36 8.19
N ALA A 100 4.12 -2.74 6.92
CA ALA A 100 3.98 -1.79 5.82
C ALA A 100 2.80 -2.18 4.92
N ALA A 101 2.10 -1.20 4.36
CA ALA A 101 1.29 -1.38 3.17
C ALA A 101 2.05 -0.83 1.97
N ILE A 102 1.97 -1.54 0.84
CA ILE A 102 2.46 -1.07 -0.45
C ILE A 102 1.34 -1.18 -1.46
N ASP A 103 0.95 -0.05 -2.03
CA ASP A 103 -0.08 0.05 -3.06
C ASP A 103 0.52 0.64 -4.34
N VAL A 104 -0.05 0.28 -5.48
CA VAL A 104 0.19 0.95 -6.76
C VAL A 104 -1.10 1.65 -7.16
N ASP A 105 -1.03 2.95 -7.42
CA ASP A 105 -2.19 3.73 -7.84
C ASP A 105 -2.49 3.57 -9.35
N GLU A 106 -3.59 4.19 -9.79
CA GLU A 106 -4.04 4.16 -11.19
C GLU A 106 -3.03 4.76 -12.18
N ARG A 107 -2.06 5.54 -11.70
CA ARG A 107 -0.99 6.15 -12.50
C ARG A 107 0.32 5.36 -12.42
N SER A 108 0.27 4.12 -11.93
CA SER A 108 1.45 3.26 -11.72
C SER A 108 2.49 3.87 -10.78
N ARG A 109 2.05 4.61 -9.77
CA ARG A 109 2.94 5.17 -8.73
C ARG A 109 2.89 4.29 -7.50
N ILE A 110 4.06 3.97 -6.96
CA ILE A 110 4.19 3.14 -5.75
C ILE A 110 3.98 4.04 -4.53
N ILE A 111 3.08 3.61 -3.66
CA ILE A 111 2.74 4.28 -2.40
C ILE A 111 3.07 3.31 -1.27
N VAL A 112 3.85 3.78 -0.29
CA VAL A 112 4.21 3.03 0.91
C VAL A 112 3.62 3.72 2.11
N THR A 113 2.97 2.94 2.98
CA THR A 113 2.47 3.42 4.27
C THR A 113 3.08 2.59 5.38
N ASP A 114 3.79 3.24 6.30
CA ASP A 114 4.18 2.64 7.58
C ASP A 114 2.93 2.45 8.44
N LEU A 115 2.65 1.20 8.83
CA LEU A 115 1.46 0.84 9.60
C LEU A 115 1.69 0.97 11.12
N ASN A 116 2.35 2.06 11.53
CA ASN A 116 2.75 2.33 12.91
C ASN A 116 3.69 1.26 13.47
N ALA A 117 4.66 0.85 12.66
CA ALA A 117 5.68 -0.08 13.07
C ALA A 117 6.60 0.52 14.15
N PRO A 118 6.91 -0.20 15.25
CA PRO A 118 7.80 0.32 16.29
C PRO A 118 9.20 0.72 15.82
N ASN A 119 9.72 0.04 14.79
CA ASN A 119 11.04 0.30 14.22
C ASN A 119 10.99 1.23 12.99
N GLY A 120 9.79 1.64 12.57
CA GLY A 120 9.58 2.51 11.42
C GLY A 120 9.96 1.91 10.06
N ILE A 121 9.81 2.73 9.02
CA ILE A 121 10.32 2.49 7.68
C ILE A 121 11.31 3.59 7.31
N GLU A 122 12.50 3.20 6.84
CA GLU A 122 13.51 4.13 6.36
C GLU A 122 13.73 3.94 4.86
N VAL A 123 13.73 5.04 4.11
CA VAL A 123 14.16 5.07 2.72
C VAL A 123 15.67 5.25 2.71
N LEU A 124 16.38 4.31 2.10
CA LEU A 124 17.84 4.28 2.05
C LEU A 124 18.39 5.23 0.96
N THR A 125 18.14 6.53 1.14
CA THR A 125 18.72 7.64 0.38
C THR A 125 19.96 8.22 1.07
N THR A 126 20.56 9.27 0.49
CA THR A 126 21.65 10.03 1.10
C THR A 126 21.25 11.51 1.24
N PRO A 127 20.97 12.03 2.46
CA PRO A 127 20.87 11.28 3.72
C PRO A 127 19.66 10.33 3.74
N PRO A 128 19.66 9.32 4.61
CA PRO A 128 18.50 8.45 4.80
C PRO A 128 17.27 9.24 5.29
N ARG A 129 16.08 8.75 4.95
CA ARG A 129 14.81 9.43 5.28
C ARG A 129 13.82 8.46 5.89
N VAL A 130 13.44 8.68 7.14
CA VAL A 130 12.36 7.95 7.81
C VAL A 130 11.00 8.41 7.28
N LEU A 131 10.09 7.47 7.02
CA LEU A 131 8.71 7.77 6.64
C LEU A 131 7.87 8.14 7.86
N THR A 132 6.92 9.06 7.70
CA THR A 132 5.95 9.37 8.76
C THR A 132 4.99 8.19 8.94
N PRO A 133 4.84 7.65 10.17
CA PRO A 133 3.87 6.60 10.44
C PRO A 133 2.43 6.99 10.07
N GLY A 134 1.72 6.08 9.40
CA GLY A 134 0.33 6.27 8.95
C GLY A 134 0.17 7.17 7.72
N GLU A 135 1.22 7.86 7.25
CA GLU A 135 1.15 8.75 6.10
C GLU A 135 1.50 7.99 4.79
N PRO A 136 0.59 7.95 3.80
CA PRO A 136 0.90 7.39 2.50
C PRO A 136 1.99 8.21 1.80
N THR A 137 3.15 7.59 1.58
CA THR A 137 4.31 8.23 0.94
C THR A 137 4.58 7.62 -0.43
N MET A 138 4.58 8.46 -1.46
CA MET A 138 4.95 8.04 -2.81
C MET A 138 6.47 7.83 -2.92
N ILE A 139 6.89 6.74 -3.54
CA ILE A 139 8.30 6.43 -3.80
C ILE A 139 8.53 6.07 -5.28
N PRO A 140 9.70 6.39 -5.86
CA PRO A 140 10.10 5.88 -7.17
C PRO A 140 10.25 4.35 -7.17
N ALA A 141 9.97 3.70 -8.30
CA ALA A 141 10.36 2.31 -8.52
C ALA A 141 11.89 2.15 -8.42
N GLY A 142 12.33 1.03 -7.87
CA GLY A 142 13.74 0.76 -7.55
C GLY A 142 14.19 1.33 -6.20
N THR A 143 13.29 2.00 -5.46
CA THR A 143 13.61 2.52 -4.14
C THR A 143 13.88 1.39 -3.16
N LYS A 144 14.98 1.53 -2.40
CA LYS A 144 15.39 0.63 -1.34
C LYS A 144 14.89 1.14 0.01
N LEU A 145 14.16 0.28 0.71
CA LEU A 145 13.59 0.52 2.03
C LEU A 145 14.28 -0.37 3.06
N LEU A 146 14.40 0.11 4.29
CA LEU A 146 14.71 -0.69 5.47
C LEU A 146 13.44 -0.82 6.30
N LEU A 147 13.01 -2.06 6.52
CA LEU A 147 11.81 -2.46 7.26
C LEU A 147 12.27 -3.24 8.51
N GLY A 148 12.57 -2.53 9.59
CA GLY A 148 13.28 -3.13 10.73
C GLY A 148 14.67 -3.63 10.33
N ASP A 149 14.85 -4.95 10.27
CA ASP A 149 16.10 -5.63 9.92
C ASP A 149 16.13 -6.17 8.47
N VAL A 150 15.12 -5.83 7.66
CA VAL A 150 15.00 -6.34 6.29
C VAL A 150 15.10 -5.19 5.30
N GLU A 151 16.02 -5.30 4.34
CA GLU A 151 16.05 -4.40 3.20
C GLU A 151 15.10 -4.91 2.12
N CYS A 152 14.32 -4.01 1.53
CA CYS A 152 13.36 -4.30 0.48
C CYS A 152 13.52 -3.32 -0.69
N ILE A 153 13.74 -3.82 -1.90
CA ILE A 153 13.68 -3.02 -3.12
C ILE A 153 12.30 -3.21 -3.75
N VAL A 154 11.61 -2.10 -4.01
CA VAL A 154 10.25 -2.10 -4.55
C VAL A 154 10.28 -1.65 -6.00
N THR A 155 9.88 -2.51 -6.93
CA THR A 155 9.78 -2.22 -8.36
C THR A 155 8.41 -2.60 -8.90
N LEU A 156 8.04 -2.03 -10.05
CA LEU A 156 6.96 -2.59 -10.86
C LEU A 156 7.54 -3.73 -11.69
N ALA A 157 6.84 -4.85 -11.78
CA ALA A 157 7.19 -5.87 -12.76
C ALA A 157 7.01 -5.27 -14.15
N SER A 158 7.98 -5.47 -15.04
CA SER A 158 7.80 -5.15 -16.46
C SER A 158 6.66 -6.02 -17.01
N PRO A 159 5.76 -5.45 -17.84
CA PRO A 159 4.73 -6.22 -18.53
C PRO A 159 5.32 -7.30 -19.45
#